data_AF-A0A418VGM6-F1
#
_entry.id   AF-A0A418VGM6-F1
#
_cell.length_a   1.000
_cell.length_b   1.000
_cell.length_c   1.000
_cell.angle_alpha   90.00
_cell.angle_beta   90.00
_cell.angle_gamma   90.00
#
_symmetry.space_group_name_H-M   'P 1'
#
loop_
_entity.id
_entity.type
_entity.pdbx_description
1 polymer ?
#
loop_
_entity_poly.entity_id
_entity_poly.type
_entity_poly.pdbx_seq_one_letter_code
_entity_poly.pdbx_strand_id
1 'polypeptide(L)' 'MKVKMSDLMIALGYASIAYSAYRYFTAEGADAKRDALFVGHWAPTFFILGVGAENREYRQQNTLALDAEA' A
#
# COMPACT_ATOMS: atom_id res chain seq x y z
N MET A 1 -4.26 7.65 -20.09
CA MET A 1 -4.07 8.25 -18.75
C MET A 1 -2.71 7.76 -18.23
N LYS A 2 -1.78 8.64 -17.87
CA LYS A 2 -0.49 8.19 -17.29
C LYS A 2 -0.75 7.73 -15.86
N VAL A 3 -0.38 6.50 -15.52
CA VAL A 3 -0.45 5.99 -14.14
C VAL A 3 0.52 6.78 -13.28
N LYS A 4 0.02 7.40 -12.21
CA LYS A 4 0.83 8.15 -11.26
C LYS A 4 1.39 7.21 -10.19
N MET A 5 2.48 7.63 -9.54
CA MET A 5 3.06 6.83 -8.47
C MET A 5 2.15 6.83 -7.24
N SER A 6 1.52 7.97 -6.96
CA SER A 6 0.47 8.09 -5.93
C SER A 6 -0.64 7.06 -6.12
N ASP A 7 -1.23 7.01 -7.32
CA ASP A 7 -2.29 6.06 -7.68
C ASP A 7 -1.85 4.61 -7.48
N LEU A 8 -0.63 4.26 -7.91
CA LEU A 8 -0.08 2.92 -7.75
C LEU A 8 0.07 2.52 -6.28
N MET A 9 0.65 3.40 -5.46
CA MET A 9 0.84 3.15 -4.03
C MET A 9 -0.50 3.02 -3.31
N ILE A 10 -1.46 3.90 -3.58
CA ILE A 10 -2.80 3.81 -2.99
C ILE A 10 -3.49 2.50 -3.38
N ALA A 11 -3.38 2.10 -4.66
CA ALA A 11 -3.93 0.83 -5.12
C ALA A 11 -3.28 -0.38 -4.41
N LEU A 12 -1.97 -0.37 -4.19
CA LEU A 12 -1.26 -1.41 -3.42
C LEU A 12 -1.69 -1.44 -1.95
N GLY A 13 -2.01 -0.30 -1.36
CA GLY A 13 -2.57 -0.20 -0.01
C GLY A 13 -3.91 -0.94 0.10
N TYR A 14 -4.84 -0.67 -0.82
CA TYR A 14 -6.12 -1.39 -0.86
C TYR A 14 -5.95 -2.87 -1.22
N ALA A 15 -5.06 -3.21 -2.15
CA ALA A 15 -4.76 -4.59 -2.53
C ALA A 15 -4.23 -5.40 -1.33
N SER A 16 -3.41 -4.78 -0.47
CA SER A 16 -2.90 -5.41 0.75
C SER A 16 -4.05 -5.78 1.72
N ILE A 17 -5.01 -4.86 1.91
CA ILE A 17 -6.21 -5.12 2.75
C ILE A 17 -7.07 -6.22 2.14
N ALA A 18 -7.34 -6.12 0.83
CA ALA A 18 -8.13 -7.10 0.12
C ALA A 18 -7.51 -8.50 0.19
N TYR A 19 -6.18 -8.60 0.16
CA TYR A 19 -5.46 -9.86 0.33
C TYR A 19 -5.65 -10.47 1.72
N SER A 20 -5.56 -9.66 2.80
CA SER A 20 -5.92 -10.11 4.15
C SER A 20 -7.36 -10.64 4.21
N ALA A 21 -8.31 -9.87 3.68
CA ALA A 21 -9.72 -10.25 3.69
C ALA A 21 -9.98 -11.55 2.92
N TYR A 22 -9.44 -11.67 1.71
CA TYR A 22 -9.53 -12.90 0.91
C TYR A 22 -8.99 -14.11 1.68
N ARG A 23 -7.78 -14.00 2.22
CA ARG A 23 -7.14 -15.06 3.01
C ARG A 23 -7.98 -15.46 4.22
N TYR A 24 -8.60 -14.49 4.90
CA TYR A 24 -9.47 -14.73 6.05
C TYR A 24 -10.72 -15.54 5.68
N PHE A 25 -11.38 -15.19 4.57
CA PHE A 25 -12.58 -15.88 4.12
C PHE A 25 -12.30 -17.30 3.60
N THR A 26 -11.10 -17.53 3.06
CA THR A 26 -10.68 -18.86 2.56
C THR A 26 -9.96 -19.72 3.60
N ALA A 27 -9.65 -19.18 4.79
CA ALA A 27 -8.90 -19.91 5.81
C ALA A 27 -9.77 -20.89 6.60
N GLU A 28 -9.25 -22.10 6.79
CA GLU A 28 -9.83 -23.12 7.65
C GLU A 28 -9.10 -23.16 9.00
N GLY A 29 -9.86 -23.15 10.10
CA GLY A 29 -9.31 -23.13 11.45
C GLY A 29 -9.13 -21.72 12.05
N ALA A 30 -9.13 -21.65 13.38
CA ALA A 30 -9.11 -20.38 14.11
C ALA A 30 -7.76 -19.66 14.00
N ASP A 31 -6.65 -20.40 14.08
CA ASP A 31 -5.30 -19.82 14.01
C ASP A 31 -5.01 -19.26 12.62
N ALA A 32 -5.34 -20.01 11.55
CA ALA A 32 -5.17 -19.56 10.18
C ALA A 32 -5.98 -18.29 9.87
N LYS A 33 -7.19 -18.16 10.44
CA LYS A 33 -7.99 -16.93 10.34
C LYS A 33 -7.34 -15.77 11.07
N ARG A 34 -6.76 -15.98 12.25
CA ARG A 34 -6.05 -14.92 12.99
C ARG A 34 -4.84 -14.43 12.20
N ASP A 35 -4.04 -15.34 11.64
CA ASP A 35 -2.87 -14.98 10.84
C ASP A 35 -3.26 -14.23 9.57
N ALA A 36 -4.36 -14.65 8.91
CA ALA A 36 -4.87 -14.01 7.71
C ALA A 36 -5.28 -12.55 7.90
N LEU A 37 -5.59 -12.10 9.13
CA LEU A 37 -5.87 -10.68 9.37
C LEU A 37 -4.64 -9.80 9.14
N PHE A 38 -3.43 -10.33 9.37
CA PHE A 38 -2.19 -9.54 9.42
C PHE A 38 -1.31 -9.64 8.18
N VAL A 39 -1.63 -10.49 7.19
CA VAL A 39 -0.79 -10.63 5.98
C VAL A 39 -0.75 -9.36 5.10
N GLY A 40 -1.79 -8.53 5.16
CA GLY A 40 -1.93 -7.24 4.48
C GLY A 40 -1.36 -6.04 5.25
N HIS A 41 -0.49 -6.27 6.24
CA HIS A 41 0.05 -5.23 7.13
C HIS A 41 0.83 -4.10 6.43
N TRP A 42 1.16 -4.24 5.15
CA TRP A 42 1.83 -3.21 4.35
C TRP A 42 0.92 -2.05 3.93
N ALA A 43 -0.39 -2.17 4.12
CA ALA A 43 -1.34 -1.13 3.71
C ALA A 43 -1.01 0.28 4.24
N PRO A 44 -0.69 0.48 5.55
CA PRO A 44 -0.33 1.79 6.07
C PRO A 44 0.92 2.38 5.39
N THR A 45 1.93 1.55 5.11
CA THR A 45 3.16 1.97 4.42
C THR A 45 2.82 2.46 3.02
N PHE A 46 2.03 1.71 2.26
CA PHE A 46 1.64 2.10 0.91
C PHE A 46 0.81 3.38 0.89
N PHE A 47 -0.11 3.58 1.83
CA PHE A 47 -0.87 4.83 1.88
C PHE A 47 0.01 6.05 2.19
N ILE A 48 0.95 5.94 3.13
CA ILE A 48 1.88 7.04 3.44
C ILE A 48 2.77 7.35 2.22
N LEU A 49 3.30 6.33 1.55
CA LEU A 49 4.08 6.52 0.33
C LEU A 49 3.23 7.13 -0.80
N GLY A 50 1.96 6.75 -0.91
CA GLY A 50 1.03 7.32 -1.87
C GLY A 50 0.79 8.82 -1.65
N VAL A 51 0.52 9.23 -0.42
CA VAL A 51 0.37 10.65 -0.04
C VAL A 51 1.69 11.41 -0.27
N GLY A 52 2.83 10.81 0.05
CA GLY A 52 4.15 11.40 -0.22
C GLY A 52 4.40 11.62 -1.71
N ALA A 53 4.07 10.63 -2.54
CA ALA A 53 4.15 10.74 -3.99
C ALA A 53 3.18 11.78 -4.55
N GLU A 54 1.93 11.82 -4.06
CA GLU A 54 0.92 12.79 -4.48
C GLU A 54 1.37 14.24 -4.21
N ASN A 55 1.92 14.48 -3.02
CA ASN A 55 2.46 15.79 -2.64
C ASN A 55 3.64 16.21 -3.54
N ARG A 56 4.51 15.26 -3.93
CA ARG A 56 5.63 15.52 -4.84
C ARG A 56 5.15 15.78 -6.27
N GLU A 57 4.17 15.01 -6.74
CA GLU A 57 3.54 15.20 -8.05
C GLU A 57 2.88 16.57 -8.16
N TYR A 58 2.17 16.99 -7.12
CA TYR A 58 1.57 18.33 -7.03
C TYR A 58 2.63 19.44 -7.15
N ARG A 59 3.82 19.22 -6.56
CA ARG A 59 4.97 20.14 -6.62
C ARG A 59 5.84 19.98 -7.86
N GLN A 60 5.47 19.10 -8.80
CA GLN A 60 6.27 18.71 -9.97
C GLN A 60 7.68 18.21 -9.63
N GLN A 61 7.84 17.60 -8.45
CA GLN A 61 9.08 16.99 -7.97
C GLN A 61 9.14 15.51 -8.36
N ASN A 62 10.35 14.96 -8.45
CA ASN A 62 10.53 13.54 -8.76
C ASN A 62 10.00 12.66 -7.63
N THR A 63 9.03 11.79 -7.93
CA THR A 63 8.42 10.87 -6.96
C THR A 63 9.34 9.72 -6.56
N LEU A 64 10.39 9.45 -7.34
CA LEU A 64 11.38 8.39 -7.11
C LEU A 64 12.69 8.89 -6.50
N ALA A 65 12.88 10.21 -6.37
CA ALA A 65 14.09 10.75 -5.77
C ALA A 65 14.04 10.53 -4.25
N LEU A 66 14.89 9.63 -3.75
CA LEU A 66 15.39 9.75 -2.38
C LEU A 66 16.35 10.94 -2.42
N ASP A 67 15.94 12.08 -1.89
CA ASP A 67 16.87 13.19 -1.68
C ASP A 67 17.98 12.65 -0.77
N ALA A 68 19.13 12.35 -1.35
CA ALA A 68 20.26 11.67 -0.71
C ALA A 68 21.00 12.58 0.30
N GLU A 69 20.41 13.72 0.63
CA GLU A 69 20.95 14.80 1.44
C GLU A 69 19.99 15.01 2.62
N ALA A 70 20.03 14.10 3.59
CA ALA A 70 19.39 14.25 4.90
C ALA A 70 20.46 14.14 5.99
#